data_AF-A0AA86PDS7-F1
#
_entry.id   AF-A0AA86PDS7-F1
#
_cell.length_a   1.000
_cell.length_b   1.000
_cell.length_c   1.000
_cell.angle_alpha   90.00
_cell.angle_beta   90.00
_cell.angle_gamma   90.00
#
_symmetry.space_group_name_H-M   'P 1'
#
loop_
_entity.id
_entity.type
_entity.pdbx_description
1 polymer ?
#
loop_
_entity_poly.entity_id
_entity_poly.type
_entity_poly.pdbx_seq_one_letter_code
_entity_poly.pdbx_strand_id
1 'polypeptide(L)'
;MLKRRLVSKIKINQNQFATTPSGMLLAKHKLALAIEGGLVAIKFDVKRAFSSVRHELIEKMLIEQGVSNIDSRYTMNQIKARWSNNFHQLQVGINQGCNLSTILYCGFSNQIMEKTQAAKDQNGNSYKFALGFIDDMVVITTPDKIQQTINETIALYKEMHLEVNTDKCECTHPNFFNKSGIVNFLGQDFGKTAKPLAKQITDNLKKKFDGYAKLDIPNKDKLLLFCQCIVSACNYGPLLDVAEHCAENKQLYQEIDKQLMADMEEILHSNASSDALQKFAFDFKCQGGLGIILPGAYYDQMKVDQIQKIDYYIRENGDQITKSKLEQIIGKINAKMTKSKNFFRDTRKEMKIQEIMSIQVDHTVPKPGYTLLGRRRIDNTAFQYMINWVFNNVRDTPIPEICELCKKPYKEGHEQDCKKINELNIAAHDRFANFLERILRKRTTGFITEVVKKWFKYFNKIQLIIYMLFLFIISCQLSLFCFLSQNKDYKIRQTIIIRHVQKIYCRIMIVSEDASLNFILLYVFCNQYQKLEMNRFFQLKIQQQTVSEVSSIQLLTQITSTALFLINNYLAVFSELYLILFLKIRI
;
A
#
# COMPACT_ATOMS: atom_id res chain seq x y z
N MET A 1 -12.86 16.79 10.11
CA MET A 1 -13.62 16.44 11.33
C MET A 1 -15.07 16.10 11.01
N LEU A 2 -15.82 16.97 10.30
CA LEU A 2 -17.23 16.75 9.93
C LEU A 2 -17.52 15.40 9.25
N LYS A 3 -16.75 15.00 8.24
CA LYS A 3 -16.92 13.69 7.57
C LYS A 3 -16.96 12.52 8.55
N ARG A 4 -16.06 12.49 9.53
CA ARG A 4 -16.04 11.41 10.54
C ARG A 4 -17.30 11.43 11.42
N ARG A 5 -17.76 12.63 11.81
CA ARG A 5 -19.02 12.78 12.57
C ARG A 5 -20.23 12.29 11.78
N LEU A 6 -20.34 12.67 10.50
CA LEU A 6 -21.42 12.22 9.63
C LEU A 6 -21.37 10.70 9.38
N VAL A 7 -20.20 10.12 9.13
CA VAL A 7 -20.05 8.66 8.99
C VAL A 7 -20.49 7.92 10.26
N SER A 8 -20.26 8.47 11.44
CA SER A 8 -20.70 7.83 12.70
C SER A 8 -22.19 7.98 13.00
N LYS A 9 -22.91 8.84 12.28
CA LYS A 9 -24.31 9.19 12.56
C LYS A 9 -25.27 8.69 11.49
N ILE A 10 -24.92 8.94 10.22
CA ILE A 10 -25.69 8.47 9.08
C ILE A 10 -25.49 6.96 9.00
N LYS A 11 -26.51 6.21 9.41
CA LYS A 11 -26.54 4.77 9.18
C LYS A 11 -26.57 4.55 7.67
N ILE A 12 -25.81 3.57 7.19
CA ILE A 12 -25.80 3.15 5.78
C ILE A 12 -26.28 1.71 5.75
N ASN A 13 -27.15 1.37 4.79
CA ASN A 13 -27.68 0.01 4.65
C ASN A 13 -26.52 -0.98 4.52
N GLN A 14 -26.60 -2.13 5.17
CA GLN A 14 -25.54 -3.16 5.16
C GLN A 14 -25.20 -3.71 3.77
N ASN A 15 -26.12 -3.55 2.80
CA ASN A 15 -25.91 -3.94 1.40
C ASN A 15 -25.49 -2.76 0.51
N GLN A 16 -25.24 -1.58 1.07
CA GLN A 16 -24.62 -0.44 0.39
C GLN A 16 -23.12 -0.43 0.69
N PHE A 17 -22.32 -0.82 -0.29
CA PHE A 17 -20.91 -1.17 -0.08
C PHE A 17 -19.94 -0.02 -0.34
N ALA A 18 -20.40 1.15 -0.81
CA ALA A 18 -19.53 2.24 -1.22
C ALA A 18 -18.56 2.75 -0.13
N THR A 19 -18.98 2.68 1.14
CA THR A 19 -18.17 3.12 2.28
C THR A 19 -17.43 1.98 2.99
N THR A 20 -17.60 0.75 2.50
CA THR A 20 -17.06 -0.46 3.12
C THR A 20 -15.68 -0.79 2.55
N PRO A 21 -14.70 -1.20 3.37
CA PRO A 21 -13.43 -1.72 2.88
C PRO A 21 -13.65 -2.89 1.90
N SER A 22 -13.02 -2.84 0.73
CA SER A 22 -13.23 -3.82 -0.35
C SER A 22 -14.69 -3.91 -0.85
N GLY A 23 -15.49 -2.87 -0.64
CA GLY A 23 -16.92 -2.90 -0.93
C GLY A 23 -17.30 -3.31 -2.35
N MET A 24 -16.54 -2.89 -3.36
CA MET A 24 -16.78 -3.29 -4.75
C MET A 24 -16.68 -4.81 -4.94
N LEU A 25 -15.65 -5.44 -4.35
CA LEU A 25 -15.48 -6.89 -4.40
C LEU A 25 -16.65 -7.61 -3.71
N LEU A 26 -17.05 -7.11 -2.54
CA LEU A 26 -18.15 -7.70 -1.76
C LEU A 26 -19.50 -7.60 -2.47
N ALA A 27 -19.78 -6.44 -3.08
CA ALA A 27 -21.00 -6.23 -3.87
C ALA A 27 -21.06 -7.19 -5.06
N LYS A 28 -19.96 -7.32 -5.82
CA LYS A 28 -19.84 -8.26 -6.93
C LYS A 28 -19.99 -9.71 -6.48
N HIS A 29 -19.35 -10.09 -5.38
CA HIS A 29 -19.40 -11.46 -4.88
C HIS A 29 -20.80 -11.85 -4.43
N LYS A 30 -21.48 -10.96 -3.69
CA LYS A 30 -22.86 -11.18 -3.24
C LYS A 30 -23.83 -11.30 -4.42
N LEU A 31 -23.62 -10.50 -5.47
CA LEU A 31 -24.37 -10.62 -6.73
C LEU A 31 -24.13 -11.98 -7.40
N ALA A 32 -22.87 -12.42 -7.53
CA ALA A 32 -22.53 -13.71 -8.12
C ALA A 32 -23.24 -14.87 -7.39
N LEU A 33 -23.19 -14.89 -6.06
CA LEU A 33 -23.83 -15.92 -5.25
C LEU A 33 -25.34 -15.96 -5.39
N ALA A 34 -25.99 -14.80 -5.49
CA ALA A 34 -27.42 -14.71 -5.70
C ALA A 34 -27.84 -15.34 -7.03
N ILE A 35 -27.11 -14.99 -8.10
CA ILE A 35 -27.35 -15.49 -9.45
C ILE A 35 -27.10 -17.01 -9.52
N GLU A 36 -26.00 -17.49 -8.95
CA GLU A 36 -25.72 -18.93 -8.84
C GLU A 36 -26.80 -19.69 -8.05
N GLY A 37 -27.45 -19.01 -7.09
CA GLY A 37 -28.60 -19.52 -6.35
C GLY A 37 -29.92 -19.53 -7.15
N GLY A 38 -29.89 -19.17 -8.44
CA GLY A 38 -31.06 -19.15 -9.31
C GLY A 38 -31.89 -17.86 -9.22
N LEU A 39 -31.40 -16.82 -8.53
CA LEU A 39 -32.09 -15.54 -8.46
C LEU A 39 -31.80 -14.67 -9.69
N VAL A 40 -32.69 -13.71 -9.94
CA VAL A 40 -32.59 -12.76 -11.05
C VAL A 40 -32.09 -11.42 -10.53
N ALA A 41 -31.14 -10.83 -11.23
CA ALA A 41 -30.61 -9.51 -10.92
C ALA A 41 -31.13 -8.48 -11.92
N ILE A 42 -31.59 -7.34 -11.39
CA ILE A 42 -32.15 -6.22 -12.13
C ILE A 42 -31.38 -4.97 -11.76
N LYS A 43 -30.61 -4.42 -12.69
CA LYS A 43 -29.88 -3.16 -12.50
C LYS A 43 -30.73 -1.99 -12.95
N PHE A 44 -30.91 -1.01 -12.07
CA PHE A 44 -31.64 0.22 -12.37
C PHE A 44 -30.66 1.36 -12.66
N ASP A 45 -30.79 2.01 -13.81
CA ASP A 45 -30.05 3.23 -14.16
C ASP A 45 -30.90 4.45 -13.81
N VAL A 46 -30.38 5.36 -12.99
CA VAL A 46 -31.10 6.57 -12.56
C VAL A 46 -30.55 7.79 -13.28
N LYS A 47 -31.44 8.55 -13.94
CA LYS A 47 -31.04 9.76 -14.68
C LYS A 47 -30.45 10.80 -13.74
N ARG A 48 -29.18 11.12 -13.97
CA ARG A 48 -28.42 12.16 -13.26
C ARG A 48 -28.55 12.02 -11.73
N ALA A 49 -28.48 10.79 -11.21
CA ALA A 49 -28.67 10.43 -9.80
C ALA A 49 -28.32 11.53 -8.79
N PHE A 50 -27.05 11.96 -8.73
CA PHE A 50 -26.58 13.00 -7.82
C PHE A 50 -27.23 14.36 -8.02
N SER A 51 -27.51 14.77 -9.26
CA SER A 51 -28.07 16.10 -9.56
C SER A 51 -29.57 16.18 -9.34
N SER A 52 -30.25 15.04 -9.26
CA SER A 52 -31.71 14.97 -9.13
C SER A 52 -32.19 14.91 -7.67
N VAL A 53 -31.30 14.65 -6.71
CA VAL A 53 -31.66 14.52 -5.29
C VAL A 53 -32.12 15.86 -4.72
N ARG A 54 -33.34 15.92 -4.17
CA ARG A 54 -33.85 17.14 -3.56
C ARG A 54 -33.18 17.45 -2.23
N HIS A 55 -32.83 18.72 -2.02
CA HIS A 55 -32.20 19.18 -0.77
C HIS A 55 -33.08 18.94 0.46
N GLU A 56 -34.40 19.08 0.31
CA GLU A 56 -35.39 18.81 1.37
C GLU A 56 -35.29 17.36 1.90
N LEU A 57 -35.04 16.39 1.01
CA LEU A 57 -34.93 14.98 1.39
C LEU A 57 -33.60 14.69 2.08
N ILE A 58 -32.53 15.40 1.72
CA ILE A 58 -31.25 15.33 2.45
C ILE A 58 -31.40 15.94 3.84
N GLU A 59 -32.01 17.11 3.96
CA GLU A 59 -32.23 17.74 5.25
C GLU A 59 -33.07 16.87 6.18
N LYS A 60 -34.18 16.32 5.66
CA LYS A 60 -35.02 15.35 6.38
C LYS A 60 -34.22 14.12 6.83
N MET A 61 -33.44 13.51 5.93
CA MET A 61 -32.60 12.35 6.26
C MET A 61 -31.56 12.67 7.34
N LEU A 62 -30.92 13.85 7.30
CA LEU A 62 -29.96 14.26 8.34
C LEU A 62 -30.63 14.38 9.72
N ILE A 63 -31.85 14.94 9.77
CA ILE A 63 -32.64 15.08 10.99
C ILE A 63 -33.04 13.70 11.54
N GLU A 64 -33.59 12.83 10.68
CA GLU A 64 -34.02 11.47 11.06
C GLU A 64 -32.84 10.61 11.57
N GLN A 65 -31.64 10.82 11.03
CA GLN A 65 -30.42 10.12 11.46
C GLN A 65 -29.76 10.76 12.71
N GLY A 66 -30.41 11.77 13.32
CA GLY A 66 -29.92 12.41 14.55
C GLY A 66 -28.63 13.21 14.37
N VAL A 67 -28.40 13.77 13.18
CA VAL A 67 -27.29 14.69 12.92
C VAL A 67 -27.59 16.02 13.63
N SER A 68 -26.58 16.59 14.29
CA SER A 68 -26.75 17.85 15.03
C SER A 68 -27.20 18.98 14.10
N ASN A 69 -28.01 19.92 14.62
CA ASN A 69 -28.48 21.07 13.84
C ASN A 69 -27.31 21.89 13.23
N ILE A 70 -26.20 22.00 13.94
CA ILE A 70 -24.99 22.70 13.47
C ILE A 70 -24.37 21.96 12.27
N ASP A 71 -24.19 20.65 12.39
CA ASP A 71 -23.61 19.84 11.31
C ASP A 71 -24.56 19.76 10.11
N SER A 72 -25.87 19.67 10.34
CA SER A 72 -26.88 19.67 9.29
C SER A 72 -26.86 20.99 8.52
N ARG A 73 -26.95 22.14 9.21
CA ARG A 73 -26.87 23.47 8.57
C ARG A 73 -25.57 23.67 7.80
N TYR A 74 -24.43 23.29 8.37
CA TYR A 74 -23.16 23.37 7.65
C TYR A 74 -23.18 22.53 6.38
N THR A 75 -23.67 21.29 6.47
CA THR A 75 -23.76 20.36 5.34
C THR A 75 -24.68 20.91 4.26
N MET A 76 -25.87 21.38 4.62
CA MET A 76 -26.83 21.97 3.69
C MET A 76 -26.30 23.25 3.04
N ASN A 77 -25.58 24.09 3.78
CA ASN A 77 -24.93 25.27 3.22
C ASN A 77 -23.88 24.89 2.16
N GLN A 78 -23.08 23.84 2.39
CA GLN A 78 -22.10 23.34 1.42
C GLN A 78 -22.76 22.78 0.16
N ILE A 79 -23.88 22.08 0.30
CA ILE A 79 -24.62 21.53 -0.84
C ILE A 79 -25.23 22.67 -1.67
N LYS A 80 -25.86 23.66 -1.00
CA LYS A 80 -26.48 24.83 -1.64
C LYS A 80 -25.45 25.76 -2.28
N ALA A 81 -24.25 25.87 -1.70
CA ALA A 81 -23.15 26.67 -2.22
C ALA A 81 -22.43 25.96 -3.38
N ARG A 82 -23.07 25.86 -4.55
CA ARG A 82 -22.32 25.59 -5.79
C ARG A 82 -21.64 26.87 -6.26
N TRP A 83 -20.34 26.80 -6.52
CA TRP A 83 -19.52 27.91 -7.00
C TRP A 83 -19.96 28.29 -8.43
N SER A 84 -20.97 29.14 -8.57
CA SER A 84 -21.24 29.86 -9.80
C SER A 84 -22.08 31.10 -9.50
N ASN A 85 -21.73 32.22 -10.12
CA ASN A 85 -22.47 33.48 -10.01
C ASN A 85 -23.88 33.43 -10.66
N ASN A 86 -24.23 32.33 -11.34
CA ASN A 86 -25.42 32.22 -12.19
C ASN A 86 -26.50 31.26 -11.66
N PHE A 87 -26.32 30.66 -10.48
CA PHE A 87 -27.35 29.80 -9.90
C PHE A 87 -27.93 30.46 -8.65
N HIS A 88 -29.15 30.99 -8.78
CA HIS A 88 -30.04 31.17 -7.63
C HIS A 88 -30.12 29.84 -6.86
N GLN A 89 -30.21 29.91 -5.52
CA GLN A 89 -30.14 28.79 -4.58
C GLN A 89 -30.71 27.49 -5.16
N LEU A 90 -29.84 26.55 -5.51
CA LEU A 90 -30.27 25.26 -6.03
C LEU A 90 -31.13 24.55 -4.97
N GLN A 91 -32.22 23.94 -5.43
CA GLN A 91 -33.11 23.13 -4.58
C GLN A 91 -32.84 21.63 -4.72
N VAL A 92 -32.01 21.24 -5.69
CA VAL A 92 -31.66 19.86 -6.00
C VAL A 92 -30.16 19.72 -6.26
N GLY A 93 -29.65 18.53 -5.98
CA GLY A 93 -28.30 18.10 -6.28
C GLY A 93 -27.45 17.83 -5.05
N ILE A 94 -26.54 16.87 -5.18
CA ILE A 94 -25.40 16.67 -4.29
C ILE A 94 -24.14 16.95 -5.12
N ASN A 95 -23.18 17.70 -4.57
CA ASN A 95 -21.99 18.14 -5.30
C ASN A 95 -21.06 16.98 -5.64
N GLN A 96 -20.99 16.53 -6.89
CA GLN A 96 -20.03 15.51 -7.29
C GLN A 96 -18.59 16.00 -7.04
N GLY A 97 -17.72 15.12 -6.53
CA GLY A 97 -16.34 15.46 -6.14
C GLY A 97 -16.18 16.03 -4.72
N CYS A 98 -17.26 16.35 -4.00
CA CYS A 98 -17.16 16.72 -2.58
C CYS A 98 -16.96 15.47 -1.69
N ASN A 99 -16.14 15.63 -0.65
CA ASN A 99 -15.78 14.57 0.30
C ASN A 99 -16.95 13.94 1.07
N LEU A 100 -18.12 14.59 1.08
CA LEU A 100 -19.34 14.15 1.77
C LEU A 100 -20.35 13.48 0.84
N SER A 101 -20.22 13.65 -0.47
CA SER A 101 -21.28 13.33 -1.43
C SER A 101 -21.65 11.87 -1.45
N THR A 102 -20.66 10.98 -1.37
CA THR A 102 -20.90 9.53 -1.28
C THR A 102 -21.74 9.17 -0.06
N ILE A 103 -21.40 9.72 1.12
CA ILE A 103 -22.11 9.39 2.37
C ILE A 103 -23.53 9.94 2.33
N LEU A 104 -23.70 11.17 1.83
CA LEU A 104 -25.02 11.79 1.70
C LEU A 104 -25.92 11.04 0.72
N TYR A 105 -25.38 10.68 -0.44
CA TYR A 105 -26.12 9.91 -1.43
C TYR A 105 -26.45 8.50 -0.90
N CYS A 106 -25.50 7.81 -0.27
CA CYS A 106 -25.74 6.50 0.32
C CYS A 106 -26.82 6.57 1.42
N GLY A 107 -26.70 7.52 2.35
CA GLY A 107 -27.69 7.73 3.41
C GLY A 107 -29.08 8.06 2.87
N PHE A 108 -29.17 8.87 1.82
CA PHE A 108 -30.42 9.13 1.09
C PHE A 108 -30.99 7.86 0.44
N SER A 109 -30.16 7.12 -0.30
CA SER A 109 -30.57 5.91 -1.02
C SER A 109 -30.98 4.75 -0.11
N ASN A 110 -30.61 4.79 1.18
CA ASN A 110 -30.99 3.76 2.14
C ASN A 110 -32.50 3.53 2.19
N GLN A 111 -33.31 4.59 2.15
CA GLN A 111 -34.76 4.45 2.24
C GLN A 111 -35.31 3.59 1.09
N ILE A 112 -34.73 3.74 -0.12
CA ILE A 112 -35.07 2.90 -1.28
C ILE A 112 -34.64 1.46 -1.02
N MET A 113 -33.44 1.25 -0.50
CA MET A 113 -32.91 -0.10 -0.22
C MET A 113 -33.69 -0.82 0.89
N GLU A 114 -34.02 -0.13 1.98
CA GLU A 114 -34.78 -0.66 3.11
C GLU A 114 -36.20 -1.02 2.69
N LYS A 115 -36.91 -0.11 1.98
CA LYS A 115 -38.24 -0.41 1.43
C LYS A 115 -38.21 -1.56 0.44
N THR A 116 -37.15 -1.66 -0.38
CA THR A 116 -36.98 -2.81 -1.29
C THR A 116 -36.82 -4.12 -0.52
N GLN A 117 -36.02 -4.14 0.54
CA GLN A 117 -35.75 -5.31 1.37
C GLN A 117 -36.93 -5.71 2.27
N ALA A 118 -37.77 -4.75 2.66
CA ALA A 118 -38.95 -4.98 3.48
C ALA A 118 -40.10 -5.69 2.74
N ALA A 119 -40.05 -5.74 1.40
CA ALA A 119 -41.08 -6.37 0.60
C ALA A 119 -41.23 -7.87 0.91
N LYS A 120 -42.45 -8.28 1.19
CA LYS A 120 -42.83 -9.66 1.49
C LYS A 120 -43.80 -10.20 0.44
N ASP A 121 -43.74 -11.51 0.19
CA ASP A 121 -44.74 -12.20 -0.60
C ASP A 121 -46.02 -12.44 0.23
N GLN A 122 -47.02 -13.07 -0.38
CA GLN A 122 -48.29 -13.40 0.27
C GLN A 122 -48.13 -14.32 1.50
N ASN A 123 -47.00 -15.02 1.60
CA ASN A 123 -46.68 -15.94 2.69
C ASN A 123 -45.79 -15.28 3.76
N GLY A 124 -45.48 -13.98 3.64
CA GLY A 124 -44.62 -13.25 4.58
C GLY A 124 -43.11 -13.45 4.36
N ASN A 125 -42.71 -14.16 3.30
CA ASN A 125 -41.30 -14.39 2.97
C ASN A 125 -40.72 -13.21 2.19
N SER A 126 -39.46 -12.88 2.46
CA SER A 126 -38.76 -11.89 1.62
C SER A 126 -38.41 -12.54 0.28
N TYR A 127 -38.80 -11.91 -0.81
CA TYR A 127 -38.57 -12.41 -2.16
C TYR A 127 -37.58 -11.55 -2.97
N LYS A 128 -37.09 -10.45 -2.37
CA LYS A 128 -36.12 -9.55 -3.00
C LYS A 128 -35.27 -8.78 -2.00
N PHE A 129 -34.10 -8.35 -2.45
CA PHE A 129 -33.21 -7.45 -1.72
C PHE A 129 -32.40 -6.57 -2.68
N ALA A 130 -31.91 -5.44 -2.21
CA ALA A 130 -31.06 -4.54 -2.99
C ALA A 130 -29.59 -4.65 -2.58
N LEU A 131 -28.71 -4.61 -3.58
CA LEU A 131 -27.27 -4.38 -3.46
C LEU A 131 -26.95 -3.00 -4.08
N GLY A 132 -26.11 -2.22 -3.40
CA GLY A 132 -25.76 -0.87 -3.85
C GLY A 132 -24.26 -0.61 -3.77
N PHE A 133 -23.77 0.16 -4.73
CA PHE A 133 -22.46 0.80 -4.65
C PHE A 133 -22.59 2.22 -5.20
N ILE A 134 -22.78 3.17 -4.28
CA ILE A 134 -23.13 4.56 -4.59
C ILE A 134 -24.50 4.60 -5.31
N ASP A 135 -24.54 5.00 -6.57
CA ASP A 135 -25.72 5.12 -7.42
C ASP A 135 -26.00 3.89 -8.27
N ASP A 136 -25.01 3.02 -8.48
CA ASP A 136 -25.21 1.70 -9.08
C ASP A 136 -25.97 0.79 -8.09
N MET A 137 -27.26 0.59 -8.33
CA MET A 137 -28.13 -0.29 -7.53
C MET A 137 -28.64 -1.47 -8.36
N VAL A 138 -28.54 -2.66 -7.78
CA VAL A 138 -29.06 -3.91 -8.34
C VAL A 138 -30.05 -4.50 -7.36
N VAL A 139 -31.26 -4.78 -7.83
CA VAL A 139 -32.28 -5.51 -7.06
C VAL A 139 -32.26 -6.96 -7.48
N ILE A 140 -32.13 -7.83 -6.50
CA ILE A 140 -32.17 -9.29 -6.65
C ILE A 140 -33.57 -9.76 -6.30
N THR A 141 -34.17 -10.62 -7.12
CA THR A 141 -35.50 -11.18 -6.89
C THR A 141 -35.63 -12.62 -7.40
N THR A 142 -36.72 -13.29 -7.05
CA THR A 142 -37.06 -14.60 -7.59
C THR A 142 -37.57 -14.50 -9.03
N PRO A 143 -37.37 -15.53 -9.88
CA PRO A 143 -37.75 -15.48 -11.29
C PRO A 143 -39.24 -15.21 -11.55
N ASP A 144 -40.13 -15.60 -10.65
CA ASP A 144 -41.58 -15.42 -10.76
C ASP A 144 -42.05 -14.00 -10.39
N LYS A 145 -41.16 -13.18 -9.79
CA LYS A 145 -41.49 -11.83 -9.26
C LYS A 145 -40.81 -10.69 -10.00
N ILE A 146 -40.23 -10.94 -11.18
CA ILE A 146 -39.44 -9.93 -11.92
C ILE A 146 -40.27 -8.69 -12.25
N GLN A 147 -41.43 -8.84 -12.91
CA GLN A 147 -42.26 -7.69 -13.32
C GLN A 147 -42.80 -6.92 -12.13
N GLN A 148 -43.22 -7.63 -11.07
CA GLN A 148 -43.66 -7.01 -9.82
C GLN A 148 -42.52 -6.19 -9.20
N THR A 149 -41.31 -6.74 -9.15
CA THR A 149 -40.12 -6.05 -8.64
C THR A 149 -39.80 -4.80 -9.44
N ILE A 150 -39.84 -4.87 -10.77
CA ILE A 150 -39.61 -3.71 -11.66
C ILE A 150 -40.58 -2.59 -11.33
N ASN A 151 -41.89 -2.89 -11.29
CA ASN A 151 -42.93 -1.90 -11.06
C ASN A 151 -42.80 -1.25 -9.68
N GLU A 152 -42.61 -2.06 -8.64
CA GLU A 152 -42.46 -1.57 -7.26
C GLU A 152 -41.19 -0.73 -7.11
N THR A 153 -40.05 -1.15 -7.66
CA THR A 153 -38.80 -0.38 -7.54
C THR A 153 -38.85 0.93 -8.33
N ILE A 154 -39.47 0.95 -9.52
CA ILE A 154 -39.68 2.21 -10.27
C ILE A 154 -40.59 3.15 -9.47
N ALA A 155 -41.66 2.64 -8.85
CA ALA A 155 -42.53 3.43 -8.00
C ALA A 155 -41.78 4.02 -6.80
N LEU A 156 -40.90 3.25 -6.16
CA LEU A 156 -40.04 3.73 -5.07
C LEU A 156 -39.09 4.84 -5.52
N TYR A 157 -38.45 4.70 -6.68
CA TYR A 157 -37.62 5.78 -7.24
C TYR A 157 -38.44 7.04 -7.51
N LYS A 158 -39.65 6.90 -8.07
CA LYS A 158 -40.56 8.02 -8.33
C LYS A 158 -41.01 8.71 -7.04
N GLU A 159 -41.29 7.96 -5.97
CA GLU A 159 -41.60 8.51 -4.64
C GLU A 159 -40.45 9.40 -4.12
N MET A 160 -39.21 9.01 -4.41
CA MET A 160 -38.00 9.76 -4.05
C MET A 160 -37.63 10.85 -5.07
N HIS A 161 -38.53 11.17 -6.00
CA HIS A 161 -38.33 12.15 -7.08
C HIS A 161 -37.13 11.85 -7.98
N LEU A 162 -36.79 10.58 -8.14
CA LEU A 162 -35.78 10.10 -9.07
C LEU A 162 -36.43 9.50 -10.32
N GLU A 163 -35.82 9.76 -11.47
CA GLU A 163 -36.28 9.24 -12.75
C GLU A 163 -35.40 8.06 -13.17
N VAL A 164 -36.01 6.89 -13.39
CA VAL A 164 -35.33 5.69 -13.90
C VAL A 164 -35.25 5.76 -15.42
N ASN A 165 -34.08 5.47 -15.95
CA ASN A 165 -33.83 5.34 -17.38
C ASN A 165 -34.00 3.87 -17.81
N THR A 166 -35.22 3.48 -18.13
CA THR A 166 -35.56 2.09 -18.48
C THR A 166 -34.74 1.53 -19.63
N ASP A 167 -34.30 2.37 -20.57
CA ASP A 167 -33.51 1.97 -21.74
C ASP A 167 -32.08 1.55 -21.38
N LYS A 168 -31.58 1.98 -20.22
CA LYS A 168 -30.27 1.60 -19.68
C LYS A 168 -30.36 0.63 -18.51
N CYS A 169 -31.56 0.23 -18.11
CA CYS A 169 -31.73 -0.84 -17.15
C CYS A 169 -31.31 -2.19 -17.76
N GLU A 170 -30.85 -3.10 -16.93
CA GLU A 170 -30.34 -4.39 -17.36
C GLU A 170 -30.94 -5.51 -16.51
N CYS A 171 -31.13 -6.70 -17.08
CA CYS A 171 -31.67 -7.85 -16.37
C CYS A 171 -30.94 -9.13 -16.78
N THR A 172 -30.67 -10.01 -15.81
CA THR A 172 -30.13 -11.34 -16.12
C THR A 172 -31.17 -12.28 -16.74
N HIS A 173 -32.46 -11.93 -16.67
CA HIS A 173 -33.52 -12.66 -17.36
C HIS A 173 -33.72 -12.11 -18.79
N PRO A 174 -33.61 -12.95 -19.84
CA PRO A 174 -33.54 -12.51 -21.24
C PRO A 174 -34.83 -11.85 -21.78
N ASN A 175 -35.96 -11.98 -21.07
CA ASN A 175 -37.22 -11.38 -21.49
C ASN A 175 -37.44 -9.94 -20.97
N PHE A 176 -36.49 -9.37 -20.21
CA PHE A 176 -36.63 -8.05 -19.61
C PHE A 176 -35.49 -7.10 -19.99
N PHE A 177 -35.82 -5.82 -20.16
CA PHE A 177 -34.90 -4.72 -20.54
C PHE A 177 -33.99 -5.02 -21.73
N ASN A 178 -32.69 -5.18 -21.50
CA ASN A 178 -31.64 -5.26 -22.52
C ASN A 178 -31.65 -6.57 -23.33
N LYS A 179 -32.53 -7.53 -22.99
CA LYS A 179 -32.71 -8.85 -23.64
C LYS A 179 -31.45 -9.71 -23.78
N SER A 180 -30.31 -9.23 -23.31
CA SER A 180 -29.02 -9.92 -23.40
C SER A 180 -28.89 -11.01 -22.34
N GLY A 181 -29.74 -10.97 -21.30
CA GLY A 181 -29.63 -11.82 -20.12
C GLY A 181 -28.36 -11.56 -19.32
N ILE A 182 -27.78 -10.36 -19.46
CA ILE A 182 -26.52 -9.96 -18.84
C ILE A 182 -26.71 -8.62 -18.13
N VAL A 183 -26.15 -8.49 -16.93
CA VAL A 183 -26.03 -7.24 -16.18
C VAL A 183 -24.56 -6.88 -16.03
N ASN A 184 -24.16 -5.67 -16.39
CA ASN A 184 -22.85 -5.12 -16.07
C ASN A 184 -22.91 -4.38 -14.72
N PHE A 185 -22.27 -4.95 -13.69
CA PHE A 185 -22.22 -4.35 -12.37
C PHE A 185 -20.77 -4.09 -11.95
N LEU A 186 -20.46 -2.83 -11.70
CA LEU A 186 -19.13 -2.36 -11.31
C LEU A 186 -18.03 -2.82 -12.28
N GLY A 187 -18.36 -2.77 -13.58
CA GLY A 187 -17.45 -3.16 -14.66
C GLY A 187 -17.16 -4.65 -14.69
N GLN A 188 -18.10 -5.53 -14.34
CA GLN A 188 -18.04 -6.96 -14.62
C GLN A 188 -19.42 -7.44 -15.09
N ASP A 189 -19.44 -8.34 -16.06
CA ASP A 189 -20.69 -8.87 -16.62
C ASP A 189 -21.16 -10.09 -15.84
N PHE A 190 -22.46 -10.15 -15.57
CA PHE A 190 -23.13 -11.24 -14.86
C PHE A 190 -24.27 -11.79 -15.72
N GLY A 191 -24.21 -13.08 -16.07
CA GLY A 191 -25.28 -13.80 -16.76
C GLY A 191 -25.88 -14.86 -15.85
N LYS A 192 -25.83 -16.13 -16.27
CA LYS A 192 -26.06 -17.29 -15.37
C LYS A 192 -24.94 -17.48 -14.34
N THR A 193 -23.75 -16.99 -14.66
CA THR A 193 -22.57 -16.93 -13.80
C THR A 193 -21.86 -15.61 -14.04
N ALA A 194 -20.95 -15.22 -13.14
CA ALA A 194 -20.07 -14.09 -13.36
C ALA A 194 -19.11 -14.39 -14.51
N LYS A 195 -19.03 -13.49 -15.50
CA LYS A 195 -18.09 -13.62 -16.60
C LYS A 195 -16.70 -13.13 -16.19
N PRO A 196 -15.61 -13.73 -16.68
CA PRO A 196 -14.25 -13.26 -16.43
C PRO A 196 -14.04 -11.79 -16.75
N LEU A 197 -13.38 -11.06 -15.86
CA LEU A 197 -13.06 -9.64 -16.04
C LEU A 197 -11.91 -9.42 -17.04
N ALA A 198 -11.08 -10.45 -17.24
CA ALA A 198 -9.89 -10.39 -18.09
C ALA A 198 -10.16 -9.86 -19.51
N LYS A 199 -11.29 -10.24 -20.12
CA LYS A 199 -11.65 -9.77 -21.47
C LYS A 199 -11.81 -8.24 -21.52
N GLN A 200 -12.58 -7.67 -20.59
CA GLN A 200 -12.79 -6.23 -20.51
C GLN A 200 -11.48 -5.48 -20.19
N ILE A 201 -10.60 -6.08 -19.37
CA ILE A 201 -9.28 -5.52 -19.10
C ILE A 201 -8.43 -5.51 -20.38
N THR A 202 -8.45 -6.59 -21.15
CA THR A 202 -7.70 -6.72 -22.41
C THR A 202 -8.16 -5.68 -23.44
N ASP A 203 -9.46 -5.50 -23.62
CA ASP A 203 -10.02 -4.52 -24.56
C ASP A 203 -9.66 -3.08 -24.15
N ASN A 204 -9.69 -2.79 -22.84
CA ASN A 204 -9.29 -1.49 -22.31
C ASN A 204 -7.78 -1.25 -22.36
N LEU A 205 -6.98 -2.30 -22.19
CA LEU A 205 -5.52 -2.26 -22.30
C LEU A 205 -5.12 -1.82 -23.70
N LYS A 206 -5.62 -2.48 -24.74
CA LYS A 206 -5.32 -2.15 -26.14
C LYS A 206 -5.63 -0.70 -26.46
N LYS A 207 -6.85 -0.23 -26.14
CA LYS A 207 -7.25 1.17 -26.35
C LYS A 207 -6.36 2.17 -25.63
N LYS A 208 -5.93 1.87 -24.40
CA LYS A 208 -5.05 2.74 -23.63
C LYS A 208 -3.64 2.74 -24.20
N PHE A 209 -3.13 1.58 -24.58
CA PHE A 209 -1.79 1.44 -25.12
C PHE A 209 -1.67 2.11 -26.51
N ASP A 210 -2.67 1.99 -27.39
CA ASP A 210 -2.65 2.64 -28.71
C ASP A 210 -2.51 4.16 -28.64
N GLY A 211 -3.21 4.80 -27.69
CA GLY A 211 -3.08 6.25 -27.46
C GLY A 211 -1.74 6.62 -26.80
N TYR A 212 -1.21 5.70 -26.00
CA TYR A 212 0.01 5.87 -25.25
C TYR A 212 1.29 5.71 -26.09
N ALA A 213 1.34 4.70 -26.95
CA ALA A 213 2.47 4.42 -27.84
C ALA A 213 2.74 5.60 -28.79
N LYS A 214 1.67 6.32 -29.19
CA LYS A 214 1.70 7.52 -30.04
C LYS A 214 2.23 8.79 -29.38
N LEU A 215 2.47 8.78 -28.07
CA LEU A 215 3.02 9.95 -27.39
C LEU A 215 4.44 10.24 -27.89
N ASP A 216 4.73 11.49 -28.26
CA ASP A 216 6.07 11.93 -28.63
C ASP A 216 6.89 12.29 -27.37
N ILE A 217 7.25 11.26 -26.62
CA ILE A 217 8.06 11.37 -25.40
C ILE A 217 9.17 10.30 -25.42
N PRO A 218 10.28 10.52 -24.69
CA PRO A 218 11.36 9.55 -24.62
C PRO A 218 10.92 8.16 -24.15
N ASN A 219 11.51 7.10 -24.70
CA ASN A 219 11.17 5.71 -24.38
C ASN A 219 11.31 5.39 -22.88
N LYS A 220 12.27 6.00 -22.17
CA LYS A 220 12.36 5.87 -20.71
C LYS A 220 11.10 6.37 -19.99
N ASP A 221 10.51 7.47 -20.45
CA ASP A 221 9.32 8.06 -19.87
C ASP A 221 8.09 7.26 -20.32
N LYS A 222 8.12 6.71 -21.55
CA LYS A 222 7.18 5.67 -22.02
C LYS A 222 7.29 4.35 -21.25
N LEU A 223 8.41 3.97 -20.69
CA LEU A 223 8.45 2.76 -19.87
C LEU A 223 7.96 3.06 -18.46
N LEU A 224 8.30 4.24 -17.93
CA LEU A 224 7.87 4.68 -16.60
C LEU A 224 6.35 4.78 -16.50
N LEU A 225 5.71 5.51 -17.43
CA LEU A 225 4.26 5.67 -17.43
C LEU A 225 3.55 4.34 -17.76
N PHE A 226 4.15 3.45 -18.56
CA PHE A 226 3.62 2.11 -18.82
C PHE A 226 3.55 1.30 -17.52
N CYS A 227 4.63 1.26 -16.75
CA CYS A 227 4.66 0.60 -15.44
C CYS A 227 3.63 1.19 -14.45
N GLN A 228 3.51 2.52 -14.42
CA GLN A 228 2.68 3.22 -13.44
C GLN A 228 1.19 3.25 -13.77
N CYS A 229 0.84 3.32 -15.06
CA CYS A 229 -0.53 3.55 -15.50
C CYS A 229 -1.12 2.32 -16.17
N ILE A 230 -0.38 1.68 -17.07
CA ILE A 230 -0.89 0.56 -17.89
C ILE A 230 -0.88 -0.73 -17.07
N VAL A 231 0.29 -1.17 -16.60
CA VAL A 231 0.40 -2.41 -15.81
C VAL A 231 -0.44 -2.33 -14.53
N SER A 232 -0.41 -1.18 -13.86
CA SER A 232 -1.18 -0.98 -12.62
C SER A 232 -2.71 -1.04 -12.85
N ALA A 233 -3.20 -0.69 -14.04
CA ALA A 233 -4.61 -0.81 -14.40
C ALA A 233 -5.03 -2.25 -14.73
N CYS A 234 -4.10 -3.17 -15.00
CA CYS A 234 -4.42 -4.58 -15.21
C CYS A 234 -4.36 -5.37 -13.90
N ASN A 235 -3.46 -4.96 -13.00
CA ASN A 235 -3.16 -5.67 -11.75
C ASN A 235 -4.33 -5.83 -10.78
N TYR A 236 -5.32 -4.94 -10.81
CA TYR A 236 -6.49 -5.10 -9.94
C TYR A 236 -7.43 -6.23 -10.39
N GLY A 237 -7.30 -6.71 -11.63
CA GLY A 237 -8.23 -7.62 -12.27
C GLY A 237 -8.53 -8.86 -11.42
N PRO A 238 -7.52 -9.72 -11.15
CA PRO A 238 -7.72 -10.94 -10.37
C PRO A 238 -8.24 -10.67 -8.94
N LEU A 239 -7.90 -9.51 -8.36
CA LEU A 239 -8.37 -9.12 -7.02
C LEU A 239 -9.86 -8.74 -6.99
N LEU A 240 -10.45 -8.36 -8.12
CA LEU A 240 -11.84 -7.90 -8.24
C LEU A 240 -12.73 -8.85 -9.05
N ASP A 241 -12.13 -9.78 -9.77
CA ASP A 241 -12.83 -10.76 -10.58
C ASP A 241 -13.45 -11.85 -9.73
N VAL A 242 -14.78 -11.85 -9.66
CA VAL A 242 -15.56 -12.85 -8.90
C VAL A 242 -15.97 -14.06 -9.74
N ALA A 243 -15.52 -14.15 -11.00
CA ALA A 243 -15.68 -15.35 -11.78
C ALA A 243 -14.94 -16.54 -11.14
N GLU A 244 -15.31 -17.73 -11.58
CA GLU A 244 -14.78 -18.99 -11.06
C GLU A 244 -13.24 -19.02 -11.09
N HIS A 245 -12.65 -19.56 -10.03
CA HIS A 245 -11.21 -19.82 -9.97
C HIS A 245 -10.91 -21.15 -10.64
N CYS A 246 -10.62 -21.08 -11.95
CA CYS A 246 -10.26 -22.24 -12.77
C CYS A 246 -9.04 -21.95 -13.64
N ALA A 247 -8.51 -23.01 -14.28
CA ALA A 247 -7.33 -22.91 -15.14
C ALA A 247 -7.60 -22.02 -16.37
N GLU A 248 -8.82 -22.09 -16.92
CA GLU A 248 -9.23 -21.28 -18.07
C GLU A 248 -9.23 -19.79 -17.73
N ASN A 249 -9.76 -19.41 -16.57
CA ASN A 249 -9.77 -18.02 -16.14
C ASN A 249 -8.35 -17.50 -15.86
N LYS A 250 -7.49 -18.33 -15.24
CA LYS A 250 -6.06 -18.02 -15.06
C LYS A 250 -5.37 -17.77 -16.41
N GLN A 251 -5.65 -18.61 -17.41
CA GLN A 251 -5.09 -18.47 -18.75
C GLN A 251 -5.45 -17.12 -19.38
N LEU A 252 -6.68 -16.62 -19.20
CA LEU A 252 -7.06 -15.30 -19.70
C LEU A 252 -6.20 -14.17 -19.12
N TYR A 253 -5.79 -14.26 -17.85
CA TYR A 253 -4.86 -13.29 -17.26
C TYR A 253 -3.41 -13.48 -17.73
N GLN A 254 -3.01 -14.71 -18.07
CA GLN A 254 -1.71 -14.95 -18.70
C GLN A 254 -1.66 -14.36 -20.12
N GLU A 255 -2.77 -14.31 -20.85
CA GLU A 255 -2.84 -13.59 -22.14
C GLU A 255 -2.69 -12.07 -21.95
N ILE A 256 -3.20 -11.50 -20.85
CA ILE A 256 -2.93 -10.10 -20.50
C ILE A 256 -1.43 -9.88 -20.27
N ASP A 257 -0.76 -10.79 -19.55
CA ASP A 257 0.68 -10.71 -19.32
C ASP A 257 1.46 -10.73 -20.64
N LYS A 258 1.09 -11.62 -21.58
CA LYS A 258 1.70 -11.67 -22.91
C LYS A 258 1.51 -10.37 -23.69
N GLN A 259 0.30 -9.80 -23.66
CA GLN A 259 0.06 -8.50 -24.31
C GLN A 259 0.91 -7.40 -23.68
N LEU A 260 1.03 -7.36 -22.35
CA LEU A 260 1.88 -6.39 -21.66
C LEU A 260 3.38 -6.56 -22.03
N MET A 261 3.84 -7.78 -22.29
CA MET A 261 5.21 -8.00 -22.77
C MET A 261 5.40 -7.51 -24.20
N ALA A 262 4.44 -7.76 -25.10
CA ALA A 262 4.47 -7.22 -26.46
C ALA A 262 4.46 -5.68 -26.47
N ASP A 263 3.60 -5.07 -25.65
CA ASP A 263 3.54 -3.62 -25.46
C ASP A 263 4.88 -3.05 -24.93
N MET A 264 5.54 -3.78 -24.02
CA MET A 264 6.85 -3.39 -23.48
C MET A 264 7.95 -3.50 -24.54
N GLU A 265 7.94 -4.56 -25.35
CA GLU A 265 8.85 -4.74 -26.48
C GLU A 265 8.76 -3.57 -27.46
N GLU A 266 7.54 -3.15 -27.80
CA GLU A 266 7.29 -1.99 -28.67
C GLU A 266 7.88 -0.70 -28.09
N ILE A 267 7.71 -0.45 -26.78
CA ILE A 267 8.28 0.73 -26.12
C ILE A 267 9.81 0.70 -26.13
N LEU A 268 10.40 -0.47 -25.90
CA LEU A 268 11.84 -0.62 -25.75
C LEU A 268 12.56 -0.61 -27.10
N HIS A 269 11.87 -0.95 -28.20
CA HIS A 269 12.47 -1.21 -29.52
C HIS A 269 13.61 -2.25 -29.43
N SER A 270 13.47 -3.23 -28.55
CA SER A 270 14.47 -4.28 -28.35
C SER A 270 14.08 -5.55 -29.09
N ASN A 271 15.03 -6.18 -29.78
CA ASN A 271 14.87 -7.53 -30.35
C ASN A 271 15.05 -8.64 -29.29
N ALA A 272 14.62 -8.39 -28.05
CA ALA A 272 14.80 -9.32 -26.95
C ALA A 272 13.83 -10.50 -27.08
N SER A 273 14.28 -11.70 -26.72
CA SER A 273 13.37 -12.85 -26.69
C SER A 273 12.26 -12.64 -25.65
N SER A 274 11.10 -13.29 -25.85
CA SER A 274 9.99 -13.26 -24.89
C SER A 274 10.44 -13.63 -23.48
N ASP A 275 11.31 -14.63 -23.33
CA ASP A 275 11.84 -15.05 -22.02
C ASP A 275 12.72 -13.97 -21.38
N ALA A 276 13.53 -13.27 -22.18
CA ALA A 276 14.37 -12.19 -21.69
C ALA A 276 13.55 -10.97 -21.26
N LEU A 277 12.51 -10.61 -22.02
CA LEU A 277 11.56 -9.54 -21.65
C LEU A 277 10.79 -9.89 -20.38
N GLN A 278 10.31 -11.13 -20.29
CA GLN A 278 9.58 -11.61 -19.14
C GLN A 278 10.48 -11.59 -17.89
N LYS A 279 11.72 -12.07 -18.02
CA LYS A 279 12.73 -11.99 -16.97
C LYS A 279 13.01 -10.54 -16.58
N PHE A 280 13.21 -9.65 -17.54
CA PHE A 280 13.41 -8.22 -17.29
C PHE A 280 12.24 -7.57 -16.54
N ALA A 281 11.00 -7.91 -16.89
CA ALA A 281 9.82 -7.38 -16.23
C ALA A 281 9.75 -7.83 -14.76
N PHE A 282 10.01 -9.12 -14.48
CA PHE A 282 9.85 -9.72 -13.15
C PHE A 282 11.03 -9.55 -12.21
N ASP A 283 12.25 -9.64 -12.73
CA ASP A 283 13.47 -9.68 -11.92
C ASP A 283 13.55 -8.45 -11.01
N PHE A 284 14.17 -8.64 -9.84
CA PHE A 284 14.35 -7.56 -8.90
C PHE A 284 15.19 -6.44 -9.51
N LYS A 285 14.98 -5.22 -9.05
CA LYS A 285 15.74 -4.06 -9.55
C LYS A 285 17.23 -4.20 -9.27
N CYS A 286 17.62 -4.84 -8.16
CA CYS A 286 19.02 -5.20 -7.89
C CYS A 286 19.62 -6.20 -8.87
N GLN A 287 18.81 -6.96 -9.62
CA GLN A 287 19.26 -7.92 -10.63
C GLN A 287 19.24 -7.33 -12.05
N GLY A 288 18.72 -6.11 -12.22
CA GLY A 288 18.62 -5.45 -13.53
C GLY A 288 17.21 -5.41 -14.09
N GLY A 289 16.24 -6.05 -13.43
CA GLY A 289 14.83 -6.02 -13.85
C GLY A 289 14.04 -4.79 -13.37
N LEU A 290 12.74 -4.81 -13.65
CA LEU A 290 11.79 -3.75 -13.30
C LEU A 290 11.05 -4.03 -11.98
N GLY A 291 10.97 -5.28 -11.55
CA GLY A 291 10.24 -5.72 -10.36
C GLY A 291 8.73 -5.44 -10.48
N ILE A 292 8.15 -5.73 -11.64
CA ILE A 292 6.74 -5.55 -11.95
C ILE A 292 5.95 -6.76 -11.42
N ILE A 293 4.78 -6.48 -10.87
CA ILE A 293 3.77 -7.50 -10.55
C ILE A 293 2.84 -7.54 -11.76
N LEU A 294 2.65 -8.73 -12.34
CA LEU A 294 1.72 -8.96 -13.46
C LEU A 294 0.50 -9.79 -13.01
N PRO A 295 -0.69 -9.56 -13.58
CA PRO A 295 -1.92 -10.19 -13.12
C PRO A 295 -1.97 -11.71 -13.36
N GLY A 296 -1.42 -12.22 -14.46
CA GLY A 296 -1.41 -13.66 -14.77
C GLY A 296 -0.42 -14.44 -13.90
N ALA A 297 0.81 -13.95 -13.79
CA ALA A 297 1.87 -14.60 -13.00
C ALA A 297 1.55 -14.66 -11.51
N TYR A 298 0.87 -13.63 -10.98
CA TYR A 298 0.45 -13.58 -9.57
C TYR A 298 -1.03 -13.92 -9.35
N TYR A 299 -1.70 -14.50 -10.35
CA TYR A 299 -3.14 -14.75 -10.34
C TYR A 299 -3.59 -15.51 -9.09
N ASP A 300 -2.94 -16.63 -8.77
CA ASP A 300 -3.34 -17.48 -7.64
C ASP A 300 -3.17 -16.75 -6.30
N GLN A 301 -2.05 -16.04 -6.10
CA GLN A 301 -1.83 -15.28 -4.88
C GLN A 301 -2.81 -14.11 -4.74
N MET A 302 -3.17 -13.44 -5.84
CA MET A 302 -4.19 -12.41 -5.84
C MET A 302 -5.58 -12.99 -5.52
N LYS A 303 -5.93 -14.16 -6.07
CA LYS A 303 -7.19 -14.84 -5.76
C LYS A 303 -7.26 -15.29 -4.31
N VAL A 304 -6.15 -15.73 -3.73
CA VAL A 304 -6.06 -16.00 -2.29
C VAL A 304 -6.33 -14.74 -1.47
N ASP A 305 -5.69 -13.61 -1.78
CA ASP A 305 -5.91 -12.33 -1.07
C ASP A 305 -7.37 -11.84 -1.23
N GLN A 306 -7.96 -12.02 -2.41
CA GLN A 306 -9.38 -11.75 -2.66
C GLN A 306 -10.28 -12.56 -1.73
N ILE A 307 -10.09 -13.89 -1.69
CA ILE A 307 -10.87 -14.81 -0.88
C ILE A 307 -10.74 -14.49 0.61
N GLN A 308 -9.52 -14.19 1.09
CA GLN A 308 -9.28 -13.79 2.47
C GLN A 308 -10.04 -12.52 2.85
N LYS A 309 -10.15 -11.53 1.94
CA LYS A 309 -10.91 -10.31 2.18
C LYS A 309 -12.42 -10.56 2.28
N ILE A 310 -12.93 -11.47 1.45
CA ILE A 310 -14.34 -11.85 1.48
C ILE A 310 -14.63 -12.61 2.81
N ASP A 311 -13.81 -13.60 3.17
CA ASP A 311 -13.94 -14.36 4.42
C ASP A 311 -13.88 -13.46 5.66
N TYR A 312 -12.94 -12.52 5.71
CA TYR A 312 -12.85 -11.54 6.79
C TYR A 312 -14.17 -10.76 6.96
N TYR A 313 -14.73 -10.26 5.85
CA TYR A 313 -15.99 -9.53 5.89
C TYR A 313 -17.15 -10.37 6.41
N ILE A 314 -17.24 -11.63 6.00
CA ILE A 314 -18.34 -12.52 6.41
C ILE A 314 -18.27 -12.83 7.90
N ARG A 315 -17.06 -13.08 8.43
CA ARG A 315 -16.88 -13.35 9.86
C ARG A 315 -17.29 -12.16 10.73
N GLU A 316 -17.00 -10.95 10.28
CA GLU A 316 -17.36 -9.72 10.99
C GLU A 316 -18.88 -9.42 10.90
N ASN A 317 -19.57 -9.87 9.83
CA ASN A 317 -20.98 -9.53 9.58
C ASN A 317 -21.98 -10.69 9.71
N GLY A 318 -21.53 -11.92 10.00
CA GLY A 318 -22.40 -13.06 10.31
C GLY A 318 -23.15 -13.71 9.13
N ASP A 319 -22.68 -13.55 7.90
CA ASP A 319 -23.35 -14.09 6.69
C ASP A 319 -23.11 -15.62 6.53
N GLN A 320 -24.00 -16.44 7.11
CA GLN A 320 -23.83 -17.90 7.19
C GLN A 320 -23.87 -18.63 5.84
N ILE A 321 -24.63 -18.13 4.86
CA ILE A 321 -24.76 -18.75 3.52
C ILE A 321 -23.44 -18.58 2.75
N THR A 322 -22.83 -17.42 2.87
CA THR A 322 -21.57 -17.11 2.19
C THR A 322 -20.40 -17.89 2.80
N LYS A 323 -20.48 -18.20 4.11
CA LYS A 323 -19.45 -18.94 4.86
C LYS A 323 -19.23 -20.38 4.34
N SER A 324 -20.29 -21.15 4.08
CA SER A 324 -20.18 -22.58 3.70
C SER A 324 -19.54 -22.79 2.32
N LYS A 325 -19.89 -21.96 1.33
CA LYS A 325 -19.26 -21.98 0.00
C LYS A 325 -17.78 -21.56 0.05
N LEU A 326 -17.44 -20.58 0.90
CA LEU A 326 -16.05 -20.18 1.09
C LEU A 326 -15.19 -21.26 1.72
N GLU A 327 -15.72 -22.00 2.68
CA GLU A 327 -15.00 -23.14 3.29
C GLU A 327 -14.66 -24.21 2.24
N GLN A 328 -15.54 -24.45 1.26
CA GLN A 328 -15.25 -25.35 0.13
C GLN A 328 -14.14 -24.81 -0.79
N ILE A 329 -14.15 -23.51 -1.10
CA ILE A 329 -13.13 -22.87 -1.94
C ILE A 329 -11.77 -22.82 -1.21
N ILE A 330 -11.76 -22.44 0.06
CA ILE A 330 -10.56 -22.41 0.91
C ILE A 330 -10.00 -23.83 1.08
N GLY A 331 -10.86 -24.83 1.21
CA GLY A 331 -10.47 -26.24 1.25
C GLY A 331 -9.73 -26.69 -0.01
N LYS A 332 -10.11 -26.19 -1.19
CA LYS A 332 -9.40 -26.45 -2.46
C LYS A 332 -8.07 -25.69 -2.59
N ILE A 333 -7.91 -24.57 -1.87
CA ILE A 333 -6.78 -23.64 -2.04
C ILE A 333 -5.64 -23.86 -1.03
N ASN A 334 -5.82 -24.67 0.02
CA ASN A 334 -4.82 -24.72 1.10
C ASN A 334 -3.67 -25.73 0.93
N ALA A 335 -2.46 -25.19 0.75
CA ALA A 335 -1.30 -25.49 1.59
C ALA A 335 -0.34 -24.27 1.69
N LYS A 336 -0.12 -23.75 2.91
CA LYS A 336 0.81 -22.68 3.31
C LYS A 336 0.60 -21.28 2.68
N MET A 337 -0.28 -20.42 3.22
CA MET A 337 -0.17 -18.97 2.98
C MET A 337 -0.54 -18.09 4.19
N THR A 338 0.29 -17.08 4.44
CA THR A 338 0.22 -16.10 5.54
C THR A 338 -0.84 -15.03 5.26
N LYS A 339 -1.58 -14.60 6.29
CA LYS A 339 -2.59 -13.52 6.19
C LYS A 339 -1.95 -12.20 5.71
N SER A 340 -2.27 -11.75 4.50
CA SER A 340 -1.86 -10.44 3.98
C SER A 340 -2.95 -9.40 4.22
N LYS A 341 -2.58 -8.19 4.68
CA LYS A 341 -3.53 -7.06 4.81
C LYS A 341 -3.60 -6.24 3.51
N ASN A 342 -2.61 -6.35 2.63
CA ASN A 342 -2.56 -5.66 1.36
C ASN A 342 -1.54 -6.36 0.45
N PHE A 343 -2.03 -7.19 -0.47
CA PHE A 343 -1.22 -7.97 -1.43
C PHE A 343 -0.06 -7.16 -2.01
N PHE A 344 -0.34 -6.10 -2.78
CA PHE A 344 0.72 -5.33 -3.45
C PHE A 344 1.76 -4.76 -2.50
N ARG A 345 1.34 -4.26 -1.33
CA ARG A 345 2.27 -3.68 -0.36
C ARG A 345 3.16 -4.77 0.24
N ASP A 346 2.58 -5.92 0.54
CA ASP A 346 3.27 -6.98 1.26
C ASP A 346 4.16 -7.77 0.27
N THR A 347 3.70 -8.05 -0.95
CA THR A 347 4.53 -8.54 -2.07
C THR A 347 5.69 -7.58 -2.36
N ARG A 348 5.46 -6.28 -2.50
CA ARG A 348 6.57 -5.32 -2.73
C ARG A 348 7.56 -5.26 -1.56
N LYS A 349 7.12 -5.47 -0.32
CA LYS A 349 8.02 -5.57 0.83
C LYS A 349 8.83 -6.86 0.77
N GLU A 350 8.21 -7.98 0.43
CA GLU A 350 8.90 -9.27 0.27
C GLU A 350 9.92 -9.20 -0.85
N MET A 351 9.55 -8.68 -2.03
CA MET A 351 10.48 -8.41 -3.13
C MET A 351 11.64 -7.54 -2.67
N LYS A 352 11.36 -6.50 -1.87
CA LYS A 352 12.40 -5.64 -1.32
C LYS A 352 13.27 -6.34 -0.27
N ILE A 353 12.71 -7.22 0.55
CA ILE A 353 13.47 -8.04 1.51
C ILE A 353 14.35 -9.03 0.76
N GLN A 354 13.84 -9.68 -0.28
CA GLN A 354 14.62 -10.57 -1.15
C GLN A 354 15.75 -9.80 -1.85
N GLU A 355 15.47 -8.59 -2.33
CA GLU A 355 16.46 -7.65 -2.87
C GLU A 355 17.53 -7.25 -1.84
N ILE A 356 17.19 -7.16 -0.55
CA ILE A 356 18.15 -6.98 0.56
C ILE A 356 18.97 -8.24 0.81
N MET A 357 18.32 -9.39 0.80
CA MET A 357 18.91 -10.67 1.20
C MET A 357 19.69 -11.34 0.07
N SER A 358 19.54 -10.89 -1.18
CA SER A 358 20.36 -11.37 -2.29
C SER A 358 21.81 -10.90 -2.10
N ILE A 359 22.62 -11.77 -1.49
CA ILE A 359 24.05 -11.55 -1.19
C ILE A 359 24.89 -11.34 -2.48
N GLN A 360 24.35 -11.72 -3.64
CA GLN A 360 25.01 -11.59 -4.94
C GLN A 360 24.30 -10.52 -5.78
N VAL A 361 24.48 -9.25 -5.42
CA VAL A 361 24.18 -8.17 -6.37
C VAL A 361 25.24 -8.24 -7.45
N ASP A 362 24.87 -8.70 -8.64
CA ASP A 362 25.76 -8.65 -9.79
C ASP A 362 25.94 -7.19 -10.22
N HIS A 363 27.11 -6.63 -9.89
CA HIS A 363 27.48 -5.26 -10.24
C HIS A 363 27.81 -5.08 -11.73
N THR A 364 27.91 -6.18 -12.50
CA THR A 364 28.22 -6.14 -13.93
C THR A 364 26.97 -5.90 -14.79
N VAL A 365 25.78 -6.16 -14.26
CA VAL A 365 24.52 -5.96 -14.99
C VAL A 365 23.96 -4.56 -14.71
N PRO A 366 23.65 -3.75 -15.74
CA PRO A 366 23.01 -2.45 -15.56
C PRO A 366 21.68 -2.55 -14.82
N LYS A 367 21.32 -1.51 -14.04
CA LYS A 367 20.10 -1.50 -13.22
C LYS A 367 19.06 -0.46 -13.69
N PRO A 368 18.48 -0.62 -14.90
CA PRO A 368 17.56 0.37 -15.47
C PRO A 368 16.30 0.57 -14.61
N GLY A 369 15.84 -0.45 -13.88
CA GLY A 369 14.72 -0.32 -12.94
C GLY A 369 14.92 0.73 -11.84
N TYR A 370 16.16 0.96 -11.40
CA TYR A 370 16.47 2.04 -10.44
C TYR A 370 16.58 3.40 -11.10
N THR A 371 17.05 3.48 -12.34
CA THR A 371 17.21 4.76 -13.05
C THR A 371 15.86 5.33 -13.50
N LEU A 372 14.91 4.46 -13.86
CA LEU A 372 13.52 4.84 -14.20
C LEU A 372 12.76 5.46 -13.02
N LEU A 373 12.97 4.94 -11.81
CA LEU A 373 12.22 5.33 -10.61
C LEU A 373 13.07 6.16 -9.62
N GLY A 374 14.27 6.53 -10.03
CA GLY A 374 15.26 7.25 -9.24
C GLY A 374 15.05 8.77 -9.20
N ARG A 375 15.78 9.44 -8.28
CA ARG A 375 15.76 10.91 -8.17
C ARG A 375 16.60 11.61 -9.24
N ARG A 376 17.64 10.96 -9.77
CA ARG A 376 18.40 11.44 -10.92
C ARG A 376 17.93 10.66 -12.13
N ARG A 377 17.37 11.36 -13.10
CA ARG A 377 16.97 10.79 -14.39
C ARG A 377 18.20 10.79 -15.29
N ILE A 378 18.49 9.64 -15.89
CA ILE A 378 19.43 9.56 -17.02
C ILE A 378 18.70 10.00 -18.30
N ASP A 379 19.44 10.47 -19.30
CA ASP A 379 18.88 10.76 -20.61
C ASP A 379 18.39 9.48 -21.32
N ASN A 380 17.73 9.64 -22.47
CA ASN A 380 17.15 8.52 -23.20
C ASN A 380 18.21 7.63 -23.85
N THR A 381 19.32 8.21 -24.30
CA THR A 381 20.41 7.48 -24.97
C THR A 381 21.13 6.56 -23.98
N ALA A 382 21.49 7.08 -22.81
CA ALA A 382 22.06 6.29 -21.73
C ALA A 382 21.09 5.20 -21.24
N PHE A 383 19.79 5.51 -21.19
CA PHE A 383 18.78 4.51 -20.84
C PHE A 383 18.73 3.38 -21.88
N GLN A 384 18.69 3.71 -23.17
CA GLN A 384 18.67 2.71 -24.25
C GLN A 384 19.93 1.85 -24.26
N TYR A 385 21.10 2.44 -24.00
CA TYR A 385 22.35 1.69 -23.83
C TYR A 385 22.24 0.65 -22.70
N MET A 386 21.69 1.03 -21.53
CA MET A 386 21.48 0.10 -20.43
C MET A 386 20.52 -1.04 -20.79
N ILE A 387 19.44 -0.73 -21.52
CA ILE A 387 18.47 -1.73 -21.97
C ILE A 387 19.12 -2.72 -22.93
N ASN A 388 19.84 -2.22 -23.95
CA ASN A 388 20.54 -3.07 -24.91
C ASN A 388 21.55 -3.97 -24.22
N TRP A 389 22.25 -3.48 -23.20
CA TRP A 389 23.15 -4.31 -22.40
C TRP A 389 22.43 -5.37 -21.59
N VAL A 390 21.34 -5.04 -20.91
CA VAL A 390 20.54 -6.05 -20.19
C VAL A 390 20.10 -7.19 -21.13
N PHE A 391 19.87 -6.89 -22.41
CA PHE A 391 19.51 -7.87 -23.43
C PHE A 391 20.70 -8.42 -24.26
N ASN A 392 21.94 -8.15 -23.86
CA ASN A 392 23.18 -8.59 -24.54
C ASN A 392 23.33 -8.10 -26.00
N ASN A 393 22.69 -6.98 -26.36
CA ASN A 393 22.71 -6.36 -27.69
C ASN A 393 23.76 -5.24 -27.83
N VAL A 394 24.82 -5.23 -27.00
CA VAL A 394 25.77 -4.10 -26.89
C VAL A 394 26.65 -3.93 -28.15
N ARG A 395 26.75 -4.93 -29.03
CA ARG A 395 27.69 -4.90 -30.15
C ARG A 395 27.45 -3.75 -31.16
N ASP A 396 26.22 -3.26 -31.28
CA ASP A 396 25.84 -2.28 -32.31
C ASP A 396 25.32 -0.94 -31.78
N THR A 397 25.33 -0.72 -30.46
CA THR A 397 24.82 0.55 -29.89
C THR A 397 25.97 1.55 -29.72
N PRO A 398 25.92 2.75 -30.33
CA PRO A 398 26.95 3.75 -30.11
C PRO A 398 27.02 4.10 -28.63
N ILE A 399 28.16 3.77 -28.02
CA ILE A 399 28.47 4.15 -26.64
C ILE A 399 28.39 5.69 -26.60
N PRO A 400 27.62 6.30 -25.68
CA PRO A 400 27.55 7.75 -25.59
C PRO A 400 28.97 8.31 -25.43
N GLU A 401 29.42 9.18 -26.32
CA GLU A 401 30.82 9.64 -26.32
C GLU A 401 31.24 10.26 -24.98
N ILE A 402 30.29 10.82 -24.23
CA ILE A 402 30.51 11.48 -22.94
C ILE A 402 29.44 11.04 -21.93
N CYS A 403 29.86 10.60 -20.76
CA CYS A 403 28.99 10.32 -19.63
C CYS A 403 28.36 11.60 -19.09
N GLU A 404 27.04 11.70 -19.12
CA GLU A 404 26.36 12.92 -18.66
C GLU A 404 26.51 13.19 -17.15
N LEU A 405 26.84 12.17 -16.36
CA LEU A 405 26.93 12.28 -14.89
C LEU A 405 28.31 12.79 -14.45
N CYS A 406 29.38 12.27 -15.04
CA CYS A 406 30.75 12.69 -14.71
C CYS A 406 31.40 13.59 -15.75
N LYS A 407 30.73 13.81 -16.89
CA LYS A 407 31.19 14.60 -18.05
C LYS A 407 32.51 14.11 -18.64
N LYS A 408 32.85 12.83 -18.45
CA LYS A 408 34.06 12.19 -19.03
C LYS A 408 33.67 11.23 -20.15
N PRO A 409 34.58 10.94 -21.10
CA PRO A 409 34.29 9.97 -22.15
C PRO A 409 33.91 8.60 -21.59
N TYR A 410 32.89 7.96 -22.15
CA TYR A 410 32.62 6.56 -21.83
C TYR A 410 33.76 5.70 -22.40
N LYS A 411 34.36 4.90 -21.55
CA LYS A 411 35.29 3.82 -21.89
C LYS A 411 34.62 2.49 -21.52
N GLU A 412 35.12 1.40 -22.06
CA GLU A 412 34.70 0.06 -21.63
C GLU A 412 34.91 -0.07 -20.10
N GLY A 413 33.85 -0.42 -19.36
CA GLY A 413 33.87 -0.46 -17.88
C GLY A 413 33.59 0.88 -17.18
N HIS A 414 33.27 1.96 -17.91
CA HIS A 414 33.05 3.28 -17.32
C HIS A 414 31.93 3.33 -16.27
N GLU A 415 30.88 2.51 -16.35
CA GLU A 415 29.88 2.46 -15.28
C GLU A 415 30.43 1.93 -13.94
N GLN A 416 31.46 1.09 -13.98
CA GLN A 416 32.11 0.55 -12.77
C GLN A 416 33.05 1.59 -12.14
N ASP A 417 33.72 2.39 -12.98
CA ASP A 417 34.73 3.37 -12.57
C ASP A 417 34.17 4.79 -12.36
N CYS A 418 32.99 5.08 -12.91
CA CYS A 418 32.41 6.40 -12.84
C CYS A 418 31.99 6.71 -11.41
N LYS A 419 32.82 7.53 -10.74
CA LYS A 419 32.62 7.97 -9.36
C LYS A 419 31.23 8.54 -9.10
N LYS A 420 30.63 9.24 -10.09
CA LYS A 420 29.26 9.80 -9.99
C LYS A 420 28.16 8.75 -10.10
N ILE A 421 28.38 7.69 -10.89
CA ILE A 421 27.50 6.51 -10.94
C ILE A 421 27.63 5.72 -9.63
N ASN A 422 28.85 5.50 -9.15
CA ASN A 422 29.09 4.90 -7.84
C ASN A 422 28.54 5.72 -6.69
N GLU A 423 28.62 7.05 -6.70
CA GLU A 423 27.97 7.92 -5.71
C GLU A 423 26.44 7.80 -5.75
N LEU A 424 25.84 7.56 -6.91
CA LEU A 424 24.40 7.27 -7.01
C LEU A 424 24.07 5.89 -6.42
N ASN A 425 24.91 4.90 -6.66
CA ASN A 425 24.82 3.58 -6.05
C ASN A 425 24.98 3.66 -4.53
N ILE A 426 25.94 4.44 -4.02
CA ILE A 426 26.15 4.71 -2.60
C ILE A 426 24.96 5.49 -2.01
N ALA A 427 24.47 6.54 -2.66
CA ALA A 427 23.29 7.28 -2.19
C ALA A 427 21.99 6.46 -2.25
N ALA A 428 21.92 5.45 -3.10
CA ALA A 428 20.87 4.44 -3.10
C ALA A 428 21.06 3.47 -1.93
N HIS A 429 22.30 3.01 -1.68
CA HIS A 429 22.69 2.21 -0.53
C HIS A 429 22.40 2.92 0.80
N ASP A 430 22.66 4.22 0.93
CA ASP A 430 22.35 5.00 2.14
C ASP A 430 20.84 5.16 2.33
N ARG A 431 20.08 5.41 1.26
CA ARG A 431 18.61 5.41 1.33
C ARG A 431 18.07 4.04 1.70
N PHE A 432 18.75 3.00 1.28
CA PHE A 432 18.44 1.62 1.59
C PHE A 432 18.77 1.24 3.03
N ALA A 433 19.93 1.66 3.55
CA ALA A 433 20.32 1.56 4.94
C ALA A 433 19.34 2.32 5.84
N ASN A 434 18.97 3.55 5.47
CA ASN A 434 17.95 4.34 6.17
C ASN A 434 16.56 3.68 6.14
N PHE A 435 16.22 2.98 5.05
CA PHE A 435 14.96 2.24 4.94
C PHE A 435 14.98 0.98 5.80
N LEU A 436 16.08 0.21 5.77
CA LEU A 436 16.32 -0.93 6.64
C LEU A 436 16.26 -0.51 8.09
N GLU A 437 16.92 0.58 8.45
CA GLU A 437 16.86 1.18 9.77
C GLU A 437 15.41 1.57 10.13
N ARG A 438 14.62 2.13 9.21
CA ARG A 438 13.19 2.43 9.46
C ARG A 438 12.33 1.17 9.64
N ILE A 439 12.56 0.11 8.87
CA ILE A 439 11.86 -1.18 9.05
C ILE A 439 12.26 -1.80 10.38
N LEU A 440 13.56 -1.83 10.67
CA LEU A 440 14.11 -2.33 11.93
C LEU A 440 13.56 -1.54 13.10
N ARG A 441 13.55 -0.20 13.05
CA ARG A 441 12.92 0.69 14.04
C ARG A 441 11.43 0.42 14.20
N LYS A 442 10.67 0.19 13.13
CA LYS A 442 9.22 -0.12 13.20
C LYS A 442 8.92 -1.51 13.76
N ARG A 443 9.72 -2.53 13.42
CA ARG A 443 9.60 -3.89 13.98
C ARG A 443 10.08 -3.94 15.43
N THR A 444 11.17 -3.23 15.78
CA THR A 444 11.65 -3.11 17.16
C THR A 444 10.76 -2.24 18.03
N THR A 445 10.18 -1.13 17.56
CA THR A 445 9.21 -0.39 18.40
C THR A 445 7.96 -1.22 18.68
N GLY A 446 7.43 -1.98 17.72
CA GLY A 446 6.33 -2.92 17.97
C GLY A 446 6.71 -4.04 18.93
N PHE A 447 7.86 -4.68 18.72
CA PHE A 447 8.36 -5.80 19.53
C PHE A 447 8.82 -5.38 20.92
N ILE A 448 9.57 -4.28 21.06
CA ILE A 448 9.99 -3.69 22.35
C ILE A 448 8.76 -3.23 23.14
N THR A 449 7.74 -2.65 22.50
CA THR A 449 6.52 -2.25 23.25
C THR A 449 5.76 -3.47 23.78
N GLU A 450 5.70 -4.58 23.03
CA GLU A 450 5.09 -5.83 23.50
C GLU A 450 5.95 -6.56 24.55
N VAL A 451 7.27 -6.62 24.34
CA VAL A 451 8.22 -7.27 25.25
C VAL A 451 8.35 -6.48 26.54
N VAL A 452 8.44 -5.15 26.49
CA VAL A 452 8.44 -4.28 27.68
C VAL A 452 7.13 -4.39 28.44
N LYS A 453 5.97 -4.44 27.75
CA LYS A 453 4.67 -4.69 28.41
C LYS A 453 4.61 -6.07 29.08
N LYS A 454 5.17 -7.12 28.47
CA LYS A 454 5.29 -8.45 29.07
C LYS A 454 6.30 -8.46 30.21
N TRP A 455 7.44 -7.81 30.08
CA TRP A 455 8.52 -7.76 31.07
C TRP A 455 8.13 -6.99 32.32
N PHE A 456 7.41 -5.88 32.20
CA PHE A 456 6.84 -5.14 33.33
C PHE A 456 5.85 -5.96 34.16
N LYS A 457 5.29 -7.02 33.58
CA LYS A 457 4.38 -7.94 34.27
C LYS A 457 5.12 -9.03 35.06
N TYR A 458 6.40 -9.30 34.76
CA TYR A 458 7.13 -10.46 35.27
C TYR A 458 8.35 -10.15 36.15
N PHE A 459 8.93 -8.95 36.08
CA PHE A 459 10.11 -8.61 36.89
C PHE A 459 9.79 -7.71 38.07
N ASN A 460 10.25 -8.09 39.26
CA ASN A 460 10.15 -7.27 40.46
C ASN A 460 11.13 -6.08 40.36
N LYS A 461 10.71 -4.89 40.80
CA LYS A 461 11.38 -3.59 40.53
C LYS A 461 12.88 -3.56 40.88
N ILE A 462 13.34 -4.36 41.82
CA ILE A 462 14.74 -4.43 42.27
C ILE A 462 15.66 -5.08 41.23
N GLN A 463 15.22 -6.13 40.53
CA GLN A 463 16.04 -6.80 39.51
C GLN A 463 16.29 -5.90 38.28
N LEU A 464 15.31 -5.07 37.91
CA LEU A 464 15.47 -4.11 36.82
C LEU A 464 16.52 -3.03 37.16
N ILE A 465 16.55 -2.58 38.42
CA ILE A 465 17.54 -1.60 38.90
C ILE A 465 18.95 -2.20 38.91
N ILE A 466 19.10 -3.45 39.35
CA ILE A 466 20.40 -4.16 39.35
C ILE A 466 20.92 -4.32 37.91
N TYR A 467 20.06 -4.68 36.95
CA TYR A 467 20.43 -4.77 35.53
C TYR A 467 20.84 -3.43 34.92
N MET A 468 20.13 -2.35 35.27
CA MET A 468 20.45 -1.00 34.82
C MET A 468 21.80 -0.51 35.38
N LEU A 469 22.09 -0.82 36.65
CA LEU A 469 23.39 -0.52 37.28
C LEU A 469 24.52 -1.33 36.63
N PHE A 470 24.29 -2.59 36.29
CA PHE A 470 25.28 -3.44 35.62
C PHE A 470 25.64 -2.91 34.22
N LEU A 471 24.63 -2.50 33.43
CA LEU A 471 24.82 -1.86 32.13
C LEU A 471 25.57 -0.52 32.23
N PHE A 472 25.29 0.26 33.27
CA PHE A 472 25.97 1.52 33.53
C PHE A 472 27.46 1.29 33.85
N ILE A 473 27.79 0.30 34.69
CA ILE A 473 29.18 -0.05 35.04
C ILE A 473 29.95 -0.51 33.80
N ILE A 474 29.36 -1.34 32.94
CA ILE A 474 29.98 -1.77 31.68
C ILE A 474 30.26 -0.57 30.77
N SER A 475 29.30 0.35 30.62
CA SER A 475 29.48 1.55 29.80
C SER A 475 30.59 2.45 30.32
N CYS A 476 30.73 2.59 31.65
CA CYS A 476 31.79 3.37 32.27
C CYS A 476 33.16 2.72 32.07
N GLN A 477 33.27 1.39 32.22
CA GLN A 477 34.52 0.65 32.00
C GLN A 477 34.98 0.71 30.54
N LEU A 478 34.05 0.66 29.58
CA LEU A 478 34.38 0.80 28.16
C LEU A 478 34.82 2.21 27.79
N SER A 479 34.17 3.22 28.36
CA SER A 479 34.55 4.62 28.13
C SER A 479 35.95 4.90 28.69
N LEU A 480 36.27 4.38 29.88
CA LEU A 480 37.59 4.47 30.51
C LEU A 480 38.67 3.71 29.72
N PHE A 481 38.33 2.54 29.16
CA PHE A 481 39.26 1.75 28.33
C PHE A 481 39.55 2.43 26.98
N CYS A 482 38.53 3.00 26.32
CA CYS A 482 38.72 3.79 25.10
C CYS A 482 39.60 5.02 25.34
N PHE A 483 39.45 5.68 26.50
CA PHE A 483 40.27 6.81 26.95
C PHE A 483 41.75 6.39 27.17
N LEU A 484 42.00 5.29 27.87
CA LEU A 484 43.37 4.82 28.16
C LEU A 484 44.11 4.25 26.93
N SER A 485 43.40 3.86 25.88
CA SER A 485 44.01 3.32 24.66
C SER A 485 44.65 4.38 23.75
N GLN A 486 44.54 5.68 24.08
CA GLN A 486 44.84 6.80 23.16
C GLN A 486 46.28 6.92 22.64
N ASN A 487 47.26 6.14 23.15
CA ASN A 487 48.70 6.28 22.82
C ASN A 487 49.41 5.08 22.14
N LYS A 488 48.72 4.12 21.50
CA LYS A 488 49.40 3.03 20.73
C LYS A 488 48.95 2.89 19.26
N ASP A 489 49.72 2.17 18.46
CA ASP A 489 49.50 1.99 17.02
C ASP A 489 48.13 1.34 16.66
N TYR A 490 47.51 1.77 15.55
CA TYR A 490 46.11 1.52 15.19
C TYR A 490 45.77 0.03 15.01
N LYS A 491 46.67 -0.75 14.38
CA LYS A 491 46.48 -2.20 14.18
C LYS A 491 46.59 -3.01 15.48
N ILE A 492 47.48 -2.60 16.37
CA ILE A 492 47.65 -3.25 17.69
C ILE A 492 46.42 -2.92 18.57
N ARG A 493 45.87 -1.71 18.48
CA ARG A 493 44.61 -1.35 19.15
C ARG A 493 43.42 -2.17 18.68
N GLN A 494 43.21 -2.34 17.38
CA GLN A 494 42.09 -3.16 16.88
C GLN A 494 42.18 -4.60 17.38
N THR A 495 43.38 -5.19 17.38
CA THR A 495 43.59 -6.58 17.82
C THR A 495 43.34 -6.74 19.33
N ILE A 496 43.78 -5.79 20.15
CA ILE A 496 43.57 -5.81 21.60
C ILE A 496 42.08 -5.57 21.93
N ILE A 497 41.42 -4.62 21.26
CA ILE A 497 39.99 -4.33 21.44
C ILE A 497 39.15 -5.55 21.06
N ILE A 498 39.42 -6.18 19.92
CA ILE A 498 38.69 -7.38 19.47
C ILE A 498 38.85 -8.52 20.48
N ARG A 499 40.06 -8.77 21.01
CA ARG A 499 40.29 -9.81 22.03
C ARG A 499 39.61 -9.51 23.36
N HIS A 500 39.54 -8.24 23.77
CA HIS A 500 38.86 -7.87 25.01
C HIS A 500 37.33 -7.93 24.88
N VAL A 501 36.81 -7.51 23.72
CA VAL A 501 35.39 -7.63 23.35
C VAL A 501 34.99 -9.10 23.29
N GLN A 502 35.81 -9.98 22.71
CA GLN A 502 35.58 -11.43 22.73
C GLN A 502 35.57 -11.99 24.16
N LYS A 503 36.48 -11.54 25.04
CA LYS A 503 36.47 -11.95 26.47
C LYS A 503 35.23 -11.49 27.23
N ILE A 504 34.76 -10.27 26.99
CA ILE A 504 33.54 -9.74 27.62
C ILE A 504 32.31 -10.46 27.06
N TYR A 505 32.24 -10.67 25.75
CA TYR A 505 31.18 -11.40 25.08
C TYR A 505 31.09 -12.86 25.57
N CYS A 506 32.22 -13.57 25.70
CA CYS A 506 32.24 -14.92 26.27
C CYS A 506 31.79 -14.95 27.73
N ARG A 507 32.12 -13.94 28.55
CA ARG A 507 31.64 -13.85 29.94
C ARG A 507 30.15 -13.54 30.05
N ILE A 508 29.60 -12.75 29.12
CA ILE A 508 28.16 -12.45 29.05
C ILE A 508 27.38 -13.71 28.60
N MET A 509 27.90 -14.44 27.62
CA MET A 509 27.32 -15.71 27.13
C MET A 509 27.27 -16.80 28.20
N ILE A 510 28.20 -16.82 29.17
CA ILE A 510 28.22 -17.79 30.28
C ILE A 510 27.13 -17.49 31.32
N VAL A 511 26.61 -16.27 31.38
CA VAL A 511 25.66 -15.83 32.42
C VAL A 511 24.21 -15.78 31.92
N SER A 512 23.96 -15.90 30.61
CA SER A 512 22.61 -15.82 30.03
C SER A 512 22.39 -16.84 28.91
N GLU A 513 21.51 -17.81 29.18
CA GLU A 513 21.00 -18.77 28.18
C GLU A 513 19.98 -18.15 27.21
N ASP A 514 19.58 -16.88 27.42
CA ASP A 514 18.58 -16.21 26.59
C ASP A 514 19.24 -15.44 25.44
N ALA A 515 19.13 -16.02 24.24
CA ALA A 515 19.63 -15.46 22.98
C ALA A 515 19.11 -14.03 22.69
N SER A 516 17.95 -13.66 23.27
CA SER A 516 17.34 -12.34 23.12
C SER A 516 18.11 -11.25 23.86
N LEU A 517 18.64 -11.58 25.05
CA LEU A 517 19.42 -10.66 25.87
C LEU A 517 20.80 -10.40 25.26
N ASN A 518 21.43 -11.46 24.75
CA ASN A 518 22.71 -11.39 24.05
C ASN A 518 22.62 -10.50 22.79
N PHE A 519 21.49 -10.54 22.08
CA PHE A 519 21.24 -9.72 20.89
C PHE A 519 21.04 -8.23 21.22
N ILE A 520 20.34 -7.91 22.32
CA ILE A 520 20.10 -6.52 22.76
C ILE A 520 21.40 -5.87 23.27
N LEU A 521 22.21 -6.61 24.01
CA LEU A 521 23.51 -6.15 24.49
C LEU A 521 24.46 -5.84 23.31
N LEU A 522 24.49 -6.71 22.31
CA LEU A 522 25.28 -6.49 21.08
C LEU A 522 24.81 -5.25 20.32
N TYR A 523 23.49 -5.02 20.23
CA TYR A 523 22.91 -3.85 19.57
C TYR A 523 23.20 -2.53 20.30
N VAL A 524 23.06 -2.47 21.62
CA VAL A 524 23.40 -1.28 22.42
C VAL A 524 24.89 -0.95 22.29
N PHE A 525 25.73 -1.98 22.25
CA PHE A 525 27.18 -1.85 22.09
C PHE A 525 27.59 -1.29 20.72
N CYS A 526 27.04 -1.83 19.62
CA CYS A 526 27.31 -1.32 18.26
C CYS A 526 26.84 0.13 18.05
N ASN A 527 25.72 0.50 18.66
CA ASN A 527 25.14 1.85 18.53
C ASN A 527 25.93 2.90 19.31
N GLN A 528 26.50 2.53 20.47
CA GLN A 528 27.41 3.40 21.23
C GLN A 528 28.77 3.57 20.53
N TYR A 529 29.29 2.50 19.91
CA TYR A 529 30.52 2.57 19.12
C TYR A 529 30.39 3.52 17.92
N GLN A 530 29.28 3.44 17.17
CA GLN A 530 29.01 4.35 16.04
C GLN A 530 28.82 5.81 16.46
N LYS A 531 28.16 6.07 17.60
CA LYS A 531 28.01 7.44 18.13
C LYS A 531 29.36 8.04 18.55
N LEU A 532 30.26 7.23 19.11
CA LEU A 532 31.62 7.65 19.46
C LEU A 532 32.48 7.93 18.21
N GLU A 533 32.35 7.14 17.13
CA GLU A 533 33.02 7.43 15.85
C GLU A 533 32.48 8.71 15.18
N MET A 534 31.17 8.91 15.18
CA MET A 534 30.53 10.11 14.61
C MET A 534 30.96 11.40 15.33
N ASN A 535 30.99 11.39 16.67
CA ASN A 535 31.47 12.54 17.45
C ASN A 535 32.96 12.83 17.21
N ARG A 536 33.78 11.79 16.96
CA ARG A 536 35.20 11.95 16.61
C ARG A 536 35.41 12.48 15.20
N PHE A 537 34.58 12.08 14.24
CA PHE A 537 34.59 12.64 12.88
C PHE A 537 34.27 14.14 12.87
N PHE A 538 33.33 14.57 13.73
CA PHE A 538 33.03 16.00 13.93
C PHE A 538 34.17 16.76 14.63
N GLN A 539 34.83 16.18 15.64
CA GLN A 539 35.98 16.83 16.29
C GLN A 539 37.22 16.95 15.38
N LEU A 540 37.49 15.96 14.52
CA LEU A 540 38.56 16.03 13.53
C LEU A 540 38.28 17.08 12.44
N LYS A 541 37.00 17.30 12.10
CA LYS A 541 36.59 18.36 11.16
C LYS A 541 36.72 19.76 11.77
N ILE A 542 36.47 19.90 13.08
CA ILE A 542 36.65 21.15 13.82
C ILE A 542 38.15 21.46 14.01
N GLN A 543 38.99 20.46 14.29
CA GLN A 543 40.45 20.62 14.34
C GLN A 543 41.09 20.96 12.98
N GLN A 544 40.48 20.53 11.86
CA GLN A 544 40.93 20.91 10.52
C GLN A 544 40.52 22.33 10.09
N GLN A 545 39.70 23.05 10.87
CA GLN A 545 39.25 24.41 10.54
C GLN A 545 39.84 25.52 11.43
N THR A 546 40.58 25.21 12.50
CA THR A 546 41.28 26.22 13.30
C THR A 546 42.60 25.66 13.81
N VAL A 547 43.69 25.99 13.11
CA VAL A 547 45.05 25.84 13.61
C VAL A 547 45.59 27.24 13.91
N SER A 548 45.47 27.65 15.17
CA SER A 548 46.42 28.57 15.82
C SER A 548 46.25 28.43 17.34
N GLU A 549 47.30 27.90 17.97
CA GLU A 549 47.61 27.88 19.41
C GLU A 549 46.44 28.14 20.38
N VAL A 550 45.68 27.08 20.66
CA VAL A 550 44.79 27.04 21.82
C VAL A 550 45.62 26.49 22.99
N SER A 551 45.84 27.32 24.02
CA SER A 551 46.57 26.88 25.20
C SER A 551 45.84 25.71 25.87
N SER A 552 46.59 24.79 26.49
CA SER A 552 46.09 23.57 27.13
C SER A 552 44.94 23.85 28.11
N ILE A 553 44.88 25.06 28.67
CA ILE A 553 43.83 25.54 29.57
C ILE A 553 42.53 25.83 28.81
N GLN A 554 42.57 26.49 27.65
CA GLN A 554 41.36 26.75 26.84
C GLN A 554 40.73 25.46 26.32
N LEU A 555 41.55 24.47 25.95
CA LEU A 555 41.07 23.14 25.58
C LEU A 555 40.40 22.44 26.77
N LEU A 556 41.00 22.54 27.98
CA LEU A 556 40.41 21.99 29.20
C LEU A 556 39.10 22.69 29.58
N THR A 557 38.99 24.02 29.39
CA THR A 557 37.76 24.78 29.64
C THR A 557 36.66 24.43 28.64
N GLN A 558 36.99 24.28 27.35
CA GLN A 558 36.03 23.83 26.34
C GLN A 558 35.55 22.39 26.60
N ILE A 559 36.45 21.49 26.98
CA ILE A 559 36.13 20.09 27.34
C ILE A 559 35.22 20.05 28.57
N THR A 560 35.54 20.80 29.62
CA THR A 560 34.74 20.87 30.85
C THR A 560 33.36 21.46 30.58
N SER A 561 33.26 22.51 29.75
CA SER A 561 31.96 23.09 29.37
C SER A 561 31.09 22.14 28.54
N THR A 562 31.72 21.34 27.66
CA THR A 562 31.02 20.35 26.82
C THR A 562 30.53 19.17 27.66
N ALA A 563 31.35 18.73 28.63
CA ALA A 563 30.97 17.70 29.58
C ALA A 563 29.81 18.15 30.50
N LEU A 564 29.86 19.39 31.01
CA LEU A 564 28.75 19.98 31.78
C LEU A 564 27.49 20.15 30.93
N PHE A 565 27.62 20.55 29.67
CA PHE A 565 26.49 20.65 28.74
C PHE A 565 25.84 19.28 28.48
N LEU A 566 26.63 18.23 28.30
CA LEU A 566 26.13 16.87 28.11
C LEU A 566 25.48 16.31 29.38
N ILE A 567 26.06 16.57 30.55
CA ILE A 567 25.49 16.19 31.86
C ILE A 567 24.16 16.93 32.11
N ASN A 568 24.10 18.24 31.82
CA ASN A 568 22.87 19.02 31.96
C ASN A 568 21.77 18.58 30.99
N ASN A 569 22.12 18.23 29.74
CA ASN A 569 21.15 17.66 28.80
C ASN A 569 20.69 16.26 29.23
N TYR A 570 21.58 15.45 29.80
CA TYR A 570 21.21 14.15 30.37
C TYR A 570 20.26 14.32 31.56
N LEU A 571 20.54 15.26 32.47
CA LEU A 571 19.68 15.58 33.61
C LEU A 571 18.35 16.20 33.20
N ALA A 572 18.31 17.02 32.13
CA ALA A 572 17.08 17.59 31.56
C ALA A 572 16.17 16.51 30.93
N VAL A 573 16.76 15.56 30.19
CA VAL A 573 16.02 14.41 29.66
C VAL A 573 15.55 13.49 30.80
N PHE A 574 16.36 13.32 31.85
CA PHE A 574 15.97 12.55 33.03
C PHE A 574 14.85 13.22 33.83
N SER A 575 14.87 14.55 33.96
CA SER A 575 13.83 15.32 34.65
C SER A 575 12.54 15.41 33.84
N GLU A 576 12.59 15.52 32.51
CA GLU A 576 11.41 15.39 31.65
C GLU A 576 10.79 13.98 31.71
N LEU A 577 11.61 12.93 31.69
CA LEU A 577 11.14 11.56 31.89
C LEU A 577 10.53 11.35 33.28
N TYR A 578 11.14 11.94 34.32
CA TYR A 578 10.63 11.91 35.69
C TYR A 578 9.30 12.69 35.81
N LEU A 579 9.16 13.84 35.15
CA LEU A 579 7.94 14.64 35.11
C LEU A 579 6.81 13.93 34.36
N ILE A 580 7.12 13.27 33.24
CA ILE A 580 6.17 12.43 32.48
C ILE A 580 5.74 11.20 33.30
N LEU A 581 6.64 10.63 34.09
CA LEU A 581 6.34 9.54 35.04
C LEU A 581 5.50 10.02 36.22
N PHE A 582 5.77 11.21 36.78
CA PHE A 582 5.03 11.79 37.90
C PHE A 582 3.61 12.23 37.50
N LEU A 583 3.43 12.80 36.29
CA LEU A 583 2.13 13.22 35.77
C LEU A 583 1.23 12.05 35.36
N LYS A 584 1.80 10.87 35.03
CA LYS A 584 1.05 9.64 34.74
C LYS A 584 0.66 8.82 35.97
N ILE A 585 1.18 9.15 37.14
CA ILE A 585 0.84 8.48 38.41
C ILE A 585 -0.33 9.20 39.12
N ARG A 586 -0.78 10.35 38.60
CA ARG A 586 -1.91 11.14 39.16
C ARG A 586 -3.17 11.20 38.28
N ILE A 587 -3.22 10.47 37.16
CA ILE A 587 -4.42 10.16 36.35
C ILE A 587 -4.59 8.64 36.39
#